data_AF-A0AAV4ETX6-F1
#
_entry.id   AF-A0AAV4ETX6-F1
#
_cell.length_a   1.000
_cell.length_b   1.000
_cell.length_c   1.000
_cell.angle_alpha   90.00
_cell.angle_beta   90.00
_cell.angle_gamma   90.00
#
_symmetry.space_group_name_H-M   'P 1'
#
loop_
_entity.id
_entity.type
_entity.pdbx_description
1 polymer ?
#
loop_
_entity_poly.entity_id
_entity_poly.type
_entity_poly.pdbx_seq_one_letter_code
_entity_poly.pdbx_strand_id
1 'polypeptide(L)'
;MTWKHPSSPVTKKFKVQRSAAKVMATAFWDAKVLIHLDILPQGQCINAAQYCSTLDCLRDAIRRKRPGLLRRGVVLQDDKATPDSANLTQQWLQRYGWEILHPPTLSPNLAPLTFICLDP
;
A
#
# COMPACT_ATOMS: atom_id res chain seq x y z
N MET A 1 24.67 1.66 -28.29
CA MET A 1 25.96 2.37 -28.17
C MET A 1 25.74 3.83 -28.56
N THR A 2 26.07 4.78 -27.70
CA THR A 2 25.99 6.22 -28.04
C THR A 2 27.42 6.76 -28.16
N TRP A 3 27.79 7.20 -29.36
CA TRP A 3 29.08 7.83 -29.62
C TRP A 3 29.10 9.23 -28.98
N LYS A 4 30.10 9.51 -28.13
CA LYS A 4 30.35 10.85 -27.57
C LYS A 4 31.80 11.28 -27.83
N HIS A 5 32.00 12.57 -28.05
CA HIS A 5 33.31 13.18 -28.30
C HIS A 5 34.21 13.10 -27.04
N PRO A 6 35.55 12.95 -27.16
CA PRO A 6 36.46 12.83 -26.01
C PRO A 6 36.42 14.01 -25.03
N SER A 7 36.09 15.21 -25.51
CA SER A 7 35.93 16.43 -24.70
C SER A 7 34.50 16.66 -24.20
N SER A 8 33.57 15.73 -24.44
CA SER A 8 32.18 15.90 -24.06
C SER A 8 32.02 15.72 -22.54
N PRO A 9 31.38 16.65 -21.82
CA PRO A 9 31.21 16.53 -20.38
C PRO A 9 30.41 15.26 -20.06
N VAL A 10 31.00 14.41 -19.22
CA VAL A 10 30.33 13.20 -18.73
C VAL A 10 29.11 13.63 -17.94
N THR A 11 27.92 13.18 -18.34
CA THR A 11 26.70 13.31 -17.54
C THR A 11 26.94 12.65 -16.19
N LYS A 12 27.28 13.44 -15.17
CA LYS A 12 27.30 13.00 -13.78
C LYS A 12 25.86 12.67 -13.41
N LYS A 13 25.56 11.38 -13.27
CA LYS A 13 24.31 10.95 -12.64
C LYS A 13 24.28 11.59 -11.26
N PHE A 14 23.32 12.47 -11.01
CA PHE A 14 23.07 12.95 -9.66
C PHE A 14 22.76 11.70 -8.83
N LYS A 15 23.59 11.38 -7.83
CA LYS A 15 23.25 10.30 -6.91
C LYS A 15 21.92 10.69 -6.29
N VAL A 16 20.90 9.84 -6.42
CA VAL A 16 19.64 10.03 -5.71
C VAL A 16 19.96 9.90 -4.23
N GLN A 17 20.28 11.03 -3.60
CA GLN A 17 20.40 11.12 -2.17
C GLN A 17 18.98 10.86 -1.63
N ARG A 18 18.84 9.93 -0.68
CA ARG A 18 17.56 9.75 0.02
C ARG A 18 17.16 11.12 0.58
N SER A 19 16.12 11.72 0.02
CA SER A 19 15.59 12.99 0.53
C SER A 19 15.18 12.75 1.97
N ALA A 20 15.75 13.50 2.91
CA ALA A 20 15.41 13.38 4.32
C ALA A 20 13.89 13.50 4.54
N ALA A 21 13.18 14.23 3.66
CA ALA A 21 11.74 14.54 3.69
C ALA A 21 10.78 13.45 3.18
N LYS A 22 11.19 12.18 3.07
CA LYS A 22 10.28 11.13 2.57
C LYS A 22 9.25 10.76 3.65
N VAL A 23 7.97 10.94 3.34
CA VAL A 23 6.83 10.43 4.10
C VAL A 23 6.27 9.17 3.43
N MET A 24 5.65 8.30 4.23
CA MET A 24 4.94 7.12 3.74
C MET A 24 3.45 7.33 3.97
N ALA A 25 2.63 7.04 2.96
CA ALA A 25 1.19 7.15 3.06
C ALA A 25 0.54 5.83 2.61
N THR A 26 -0.47 5.42 3.35
CA THR A 26 -1.29 4.24 3.08
C THR A 26 -2.70 4.71 2.78
N ALA A 27 -3.18 4.40 1.58
CA ALA A 27 -4.50 4.82 1.12
C ALA A 27 -5.34 3.58 0.81
N PHE A 28 -6.62 3.62 1.19
CA PHE A 28 -7.60 2.60 0.90
C PHE A 28 -8.79 3.22 0.19
N TRP A 29 -9.19 2.64 -0.94
CA TRP A 29 -10.31 3.11 -1.74
C TRP A 29 -11.09 1.93 -2.32
N ASP A 30 -12.35 2.19 -2.66
CA ASP A 30 -13.16 1.32 -3.50
C ASP A 30 -13.22 1.87 -4.93
N ALA A 31 -13.95 1.22 -5.83
CA ALA A 31 -14.14 1.67 -7.21
C ALA A 31 -14.78 3.08 -7.34
N LYS A 32 -15.27 3.67 -6.24
CA LYS A 32 -16.00 4.94 -6.24
C LYS A 32 -15.23 6.04 -5.50
N VAL A 33 -14.65 5.77 -4.33
CA VAL A 33 -14.08 6.80 -3.44
C VAL A 33 -12.92 6.29 -2.57
N LEU A 34 -12.11 7.25 -2.11
CA LEU A 34 -11.16 7.08 -1.01
C LEU A 34 -11.88 6.88 0.33
N ILE A 35 -11.64 5.74 0.96
CA ILE A 35 -12.26 5.34 2.23
C ILE A 35 -11.40 5.83 3.40
N HIS A 36 -10.10 5.56 3.37
CA HIS A 36 -9.16 5.93 4.44
C HIS A 36 -7.79 6.32 3.86
N LEU A 37 -7.14 7.28 4.50
CA LEU A 37 -5.78 7.72 4.19
C LEU A 37 -5.06 7.90 5.52
N ASP A 38 -3.93 7.22 5.67
CA ASP A 38 -3.03 7.32 6.80
C ASP A 38 -1.68 7.80 6.31
N ILE A 39 -1.13 8.83 6.95
CA ILE A 39 0.16 9.43 6.58
C ILE A 39 1.08 9.28 7.77
N LEU A 40 2.12 8.47 7.60
CA LEU A 40 3.12 8.27 8.63
C LEU A 40 4.08 9.47 8.69
N PRO A 41 4.57 9.79 9.91
CA PRO A 41 5.64 10.77 10.09
C PRO A 41 6.85 10.47 9.20
N GLN A 42 7.57 11.53 8.84
CA GLN A 42 8.77 11.46 8.01
C GLN A 42 9.79 10.46 8.56
N GLY A 43 10.34 9.63 7.67
CA GLY A 43 11.34 8.63 8.04
C GLY A 43 10.79 7.36 8.71
N GLN A 44 9.47 7.25 8.93
CA GLN A 44 8.86 6.02 9.39
C GLN A 44 8.41 5.13 8.23
N CYS A 45 8.53 3.82 8.43
CA CYS A 45 7.97 2.80 7.56
C CYS A 45 6.82 2.12 8.28
N ILE A 46 5.85 1.63 7.53
CA ILE A 46 4.78 0.83 8.10
C ILE A 46 5.34 -0.50 8.60
N ASN A 47 5.09 -0.81 9.87
CA ASN A 47 5.39 -2.11 10.46
C ASN A 47 4.08 -2.88 10.66
N ALA A 48 4.18 -4.16 11.04
CA ALA A 48 3.03 -5.04 11.19
C ALA A 48 1.97 -4.50 12.17
N ALA A 49 2.39 -4.02 13.34
CA ALA A 49 1.48 -3.53 14.37
C ALA A 49 0.77 -2.23 13.92
N GLN A 50 1.52 -1.33 13.29
CA GLN A 50 0.98 -0.09 12.74
C GLN A 50 -0.02 -0.39 11.63
N TYR A 51 0.27 -1.36 10.77
CA TYR A 51 -0.65 -1.77 9.72
C TYR A 51 -1.97 -2.34 10.28
N CYS A 52 -1.91 -3.20 11.29
CA CYS A 52 -3.12 -3.67 11.97
C CYS A 52 -3.94 -2.52 12.57
N SER A 53 -3.28 -1.52 13.18
CA SER A 53 -3.97 -0.33 13.68
C SER A 53 -4.61 0.48 12.55
N THR A 54 -3.96 0.60 11.39
CA THR A 54 -4.53 1.24 10.21
C THR A 54 -5.74 0.45 9.69
N LEU A 55 -5.72 -0.89 9.76
CA LEU A 55 -6.86 -1.74 9.39
C LEU A 55 -8.06 -1.58 10.34
N ASP A 56 -7.82 -1.39 11.64
CA ASP A 56 -8.89 -1.05 12.60
C ASP A 56 -9.56 0.28 12.23
N CYS A 57 -8.75 1.31 11.94
CA CYS A 57 -9.23 2.61 11.47
C CYS A 57 -9.99 2.50 10.13
N LEU A 58 -9.50 1.66 9.21
CA LEU A 58 -10.15 1.37 7.94
C LEU A 58 -11.52 0.74 8.16
N ARG A 59 -11.62 -0.29 9.01
CA ARG A 59 -12.89 -0.96 9.31
C ARG A 59 -13.92 0.02 9.88
N ASP A 60 -13.49 0.95 10.72
CA ASP A 60 -14.33 2.03 11.23
C ASP A 60 -14.72 3.05 10.14
N ALA A 61 -13.82 3.35 9.22
CA ALA A 61 -14.13 4.19 8.07
C ALA A 61 -15.15 3.52 7.13
N ILE A 62 -15.02 2.22 6.86
CA ILE A 62 -16.00 1.45 6.09
C ILE A 62 -17.34 1.43 6.82
N ARG A 63 -17.36 1.17 8.14
CA ARG A 63 -18.60 1.19 8.92
C ARG A 63 -19.37 2.50 8.78
N ARG A 64 -18.67 3.63 8.74
CA ARG A 64 -19.28 4.97 8.61
C ARG A 64 -19.65 5.34 7.18
N LYS A 65 -18.73 5.14 6.23
CA LYS A 65 -18.88 5.61 4.83
C LYS A 65 -19.59 4.59 3.93
N ARG A 66 -19.48 3.31 4.26
CA ARG A 66 -19.87 2.15 3.43
C ARG A 66 -20.41 0.98 4.27
N PRO A 67 -21.45 1.15 5.10
CA PRO A 67 -21.93 0.09 5.99
C PRO A 67 -22.36 -1.19 5.25
N GLY A 68 -22.78 -1.08 3.98
CA GLY A 68 -23.13 -2.23 3.14
C GLY A 68 -21.96 -3.16 2.80
N LEU A 69 -20.73 -2.64 2.71
CA LEU A 69 -19.53 -3.43 2.39
C LEU A 69 -19.23 -4.45 3.49
N LEU A 70 -19.39 -4.08 4.76
CA LEU A 70 -19.18 -5.01 5.87
C LEU A 70 -20.18 -6.17 5.89
N ARG A 71 -21.37 -6.02 5.29
CA ARG A 71 -22.39 -7.08 5.23
C ARG A 71 -22.14 -8.07 4.10
N ARG A 72 -21.54 -7.60 3.00
CA ARG A 72 -21.26 -8.41 1.80
C ARG A 72 -19.96 -9.21 1.91
N GLY A 73 -19.11 -8.84 2.86
CA GLY A 73 -17.73 -9.31 2.93
C GLY A 73 -16.80 -8.30 2.28
N VAL A 74 -15.58 -8.19 2.82
CA VAL A 74 -14.56 -7.26 2.33
C VAL A 74 -13.39 -8.08 1.82
N VAL A 75 -13.03 -7.86 0.56
CA VAL A 75 -11.82 -8.38 -0.06
C VAL A 75 -10.80 -7.25 -0.11
N LEU A 76 -9.67 -7.44 0.56
CA LEU A 76 -8.55 -6.51 0.59
C LEU A 76 -7.49 -6.98 -0.42
N GLN A 77 -7.15 -6.15 -1.38
CA GLN A 77 -6.00 -6.38 -2.26
C GLN A 77 -4.81 -5.56 -1.78
N ASP A 78 -3.69 -6.21 -1.49
CA ASP A 78 -2.48 -5.60 -0.93
C ASP A 78 -1.24 -6.00 -1.76
N ASP A 79 -0.33 -5.05 -2.00
CA ASP A 79 0.88 -5.26 -2.77
C ASP A 79 2.04 -5.75 -1.89
N LYS A 80 2.00 -7.03 -1.52
CA LYS A 80 3.08 -7.74 -0.79
C LYS A 80 3.51 -7.07 0.52
N ALA A 81 2.77 -7.39 1.57
CA ALA A 81 3.21 -7.20 2.95
C ALA A 81 4.52 -7.99 3.24
N THR A 82 5.42 -7.45 4.09
CA THR A 82 6.62 -8.19 4.53
C THR A 82 6.22 -9.46 5.29
N PRO A 83 7.05 -10.53 5.28
CA PRO A 83 6.70 -11.80 5.94
C PRO A 83 6.28 -11.64 7.41
N ASP A 84 6.94 -10.74 8.14
CA ASP A 84 6.62 -10.45 9.55
C ASP A 84 5.25 -9.76 9.72
N SER A 85 4.83 -8.96 8.75
CA SER A 85 3.51 -8.34 8.73
C SER A 85 2.40 -9.30 8.30
N ALA A 86 2.73 -10.34 7.51
CA ALA A 86 1.75 -11.29 7.00
C ALA A 86 1.02 -12.02 8.13
N ASN A 87 1.71 -12.51 9.16
CA ASN A 87 1.08 -13.29 10.24
C ASN A 87 0.08 -12.48 11.06
N LEU A 88 0.48 -11.29 11.54
CA LEU A 88 -0.41 -10.44 12.35
C LEU A 88 -1.59 -9.93 11.53
N THR A 89 -1.35 -9.61 10.26
CA THR A 89 -2.39 -9.16 9.34
C THR A 89 -3.37 -10.30 9.03
N GLN A 90 -2.88 -11.51 8.79
CA GLN A 90 -3.73 -12.69 8.57
C GLN A 90 -4.61 -13.00 9.78
N GLN A 91 -4.06 -12.94 11.01
CA GLN A 91 -4.85 -13.12 12.23
C GLN A 91 -5.93 -12.05 12.35
N TRP A 92 -5.60 -10.79 12.05
CA TRP A 92 -6.57 -9.69 12.04
C TRP A 92 -7.69 -9.92 11.01
N LEU A 93 -7.32 -10.31 9.78
CA LEU A 93 -8.28 -10.58 8.70
C LEU A 93 -9.21 -11.74 9.04
N GLN A 94 -8.68 -12.84 9.58
CA GLN A 94 -9.46 -13.98 10.04
C GLN A 94 -10.45 -13.60 11.15
N ARG A 95 -10.02 -12.77 12.11
CA ARG A 95 -10.87 -12.29 13.20
C ARG A 95 -12.09 -11.53 12.70
N TYR A 96 -11.97 -10.81 11.60
CA TYR A 96 -13.04 -9.97 11.05
C TYR A 96 -13.71 -10.54 9.80
N GLY A 97 -13.31 -11.74 9.37
CA GLY A 97 -13.86 -12.42 8.19
C GLY A 97 -13.56 -11.71 6.88
N TRP A 98 -12.40 -11.04 6.79
CA TRP A 98 -11.96 -10.37 5.57
C TRP A 98 -11.04 -11.29 4.78
N GLU A 99 -11.18 -11.25 3.47
CA GLU A 99 -10.35 -12.03 2.55
C GLU A 99 -9.22 -11.16 2.00
N ILE A 100 -8.05 -11.76 1.76
CA ILE A 100 -6.93 -11.08 1.11
C ILE A 100 -6.72 -11.63 -0.30
N LEU A 101 -6.68 -10.74 -1.27
CA LEU A 101 -6.39 -11.06 -2.67
C LEU A 101 -4.93 -10.71 -2.95
N HIS A 102 -4.10 -11.74 -3.10
CA HIS A 102 -2.69 -11.56 -3.46
C HIS A 102 -2.59 -11.28 -4.97
N PRO A 103 -1.95 -10.18 -5.39
CA PRO A 103 -1.74 -9.91 -6.81
C PRO A 103 -0.83 -10.99 -7.42
N PRO A 104 -1.03 -11.35 -8.71
CA PRO A 104 -0.18 -12.31 -9.38
C PRO A 104 1.28 -11.85 -9.33
N THR A 105 2.18 -12.79 -9.05
CA THR A 105 3.61 -12.55 -8.90
C THR A 105 4.18 -11.90 -10.15
N LEU A 106 4.48 -10.59 -10.04
CA LEU A 106 5.18 -9.76 -11.02
C LEU A 106 4.37 -9.35 -12.27
N SER A 107 3.41 -8.45 -12.10
CA SER A 107 3.00 -7.53 -13.16
C SER A 107 3.78 -6.22 -12.97
N PRO A 108 4.79 -5.90 -13.80
CA PRO A 108 5.60 -4.68 -13.66
C PRO A 108 4.85 -3.38 -13.98
N ASN A 109 3.59 -3.46 -14.44
CA ASN A 109 2.73 -2.30 -14.69
C ASN A 109 1.85 -1.90 -13.50
N LEU A 110 1.91 -2.63 -12.39
CA LEU A 110 1.20 -2.31 -11.15
C LEU A 110 2.24 -2.16 -10.04
N ALA A 111 2.89 -1.00 -10.00
CA ALA A 111 3.78 -0.60 -8.91
C ALA A 111 3.05 0.35 -7.94
N PRO A 112 3.67 0.70 -6.80
CA PRO A 112 3.47 0.15 -5.47
C PRO A 112 2.44 0.96 -4.66
N LEU A 113 1.27 1.21 -5.27
CA LEU A 113 0.27 2.13 -4.75
C LEU A 113 -1.14 1.71 -5.20
N THR A 114 -1.46 0.42 -5.28
CA THR A 114 -2.77 -0.01 -5.78
C THR A 114 -3.45 -1.02 -4.87
N PHE A 115 -4.25 -0.52 -3.93
CA PHE A 115 -5.27 -1.28 -3.20
C PHE A 115 -6.57 -1.24 -4.02
N ILE A 116 -7.04 -2.37 -4.52
CA ILE A 116 -8.32 -2.45 -5.25
C ILE A 116 -9.29 -3.26 -4.38
N CYS A 117 -10.31 -2.60 -3.83
CA CYS A 117 -11.45 -3.31 -3.25
C CYS A 117 -12.39 -3.67 -4.40
N LEU A 118 -12.45 -4.97 -4.74
CA LEU A 118 -13.44 -5.50 -5.68
C LEU A 118 -14.68 -5.92 -4.89
N ASP A 119 -15.84 -5.34 -5.24
CA ASP A 119 -17.13 -5.89 -4.85
C ASP A 119 -17.32 -7.24 -5.56
N PRO A 120 -17.81 -8.30 -4.88
CA PRO A 120 -18.31 -9.48 -5.56
C PRO A 120 -19.60 -9.18 -6.37
#